data_AF-A0A2G9P0I2-F1
#
_entry.id   AF-A0A2G9P0I2-F1
#
_cell.length_a   1.000
_cell.length_b   1.000
_cell.length_c   1.000
_cell.angle_alpha   90.00
_cell.angle_beta   90.00
_cell.angle_gamma   90.00
#
_symmetry.space_group_name_H-M   'P 1'
#
loop_
_entity.id
_entity.type
_entity.pdbx_description
1 polymer ?
#
loop_
_entity_poly.entity_id
_entity_poly.type
_entity_poly.pdbx_seq_one_letter_code
_entity_poly.pdbx_strand_id
1 'polypeptide(L)'
;MHEFSLNFLRCVRCGSKLDLDILKKETEIEEGFLECKKCLSCFPIIKKIPILWDDFSKYISERITLGGKLFGFASHDKMKKYLKHSLSNCRRKTDDRSSLEERWSKIYQNSQKSKFYSMIRNELDALPKSGLVLEYGCSIGYMSSFLADANQNVFGIDRSFNAISIAKKTSKDNLDYFVADLLS
;
A
#
# COMPACT_ATOMS: atom_id res chain seq x y z
N MET A 1 -0.38 1.99 9.01
CA MET A 1 -1.02 0.68 8.92
C MET A 1 -1.78 0.48 10.21
N HIS A 2 -3.03 0.06 10.11
CA HIS A 2 -3.80 -0.31 11.28
C HIS A 2 -3.35 -1.68 11.78
N GLU A 3 -3.33 -1.88 13.10
CA GLU A 3 -2.90 -3.15 13.69
C GLU A 3 -3.84 -4.32 13.37
N PHE A 4 -5.15 -4.05 13.21
CA PHE A 4 -6.13 -5.10 12.88
C PHE A 4 -5.81 -5.79 11.54
N SER A 5 -5.15 -5.07 10.61
CA SER A 5 -4.70 -5.59 9.32
C SER A 5 -3.80 -6.82 9.47
N LEU A 6 -3.03 -6.92 10.56
CA LEU A 6 -2.12 -8.05 10.81
C LEU A 6 -2.84 -9.40 10.89
N ASN A 7 -4.13 -9.39 11.28
CA ASN A 7 -4.94 -10.62 11.31
C ASN A 7 -5.13 -11.22 9.91
N PHE A 8 -5.17 -10.36 8.89
CA PHE A 8 -5.46 -10.70 7.50
C PHE A 8 -4.20 -10.85 6.64
N LEU A 9 -3.10 -10.19 7.02
CA LEU A 9 -1.86 -10.24 6.25
C LEU A 9 -1.11 -11.57 6.40
N ARG A 10 -0.56 -12.04 5.29
CA ARG A 10 0.31 -13.22 5.20
C ARG A 10 1.52 -12.92 4.32
N CYS A 11 2.59 -13.66 4.52
CA CYS A 11 3.79 -13.52 3.72
C CYS A 11 3.50 -13.84 2.24
N VAL A 12 3.77 -12.90 1.34
CA VAL A 12 3.53 -13.07 -0.11
C VAL A 12 4.33 -14.23 -0.72
N ARG A 13 5.49 -14.58 -0.14
CA ARG A 13 6.34 -15.68 -0.64
C ARG A 13 5.84 -17.07 -0.24
N CYS A 14 5.42 -17.23 1.01
CA CYS A 14 5.23 -18.57 1.59
C CYS A 14 3.94 -18.75 2.41
N GLY A 15 3.06 -17.74 2.41
CA GLY A 15 1.75 -17.76 3.08
C GLY A 15 1.79 -17.78 4.61
N SER A 16 2.98 -17.75 5.23
CA SER A 16 3.11 -17.82 6.68
C SER A 16 2.70 -16.52 7.37
N LYS A 17 2.43 -16.60 8.69
CA LYS A 17 2.13 -15.42 9.52
C LYS A 17 3.31 -14.43 9.47
N LEU A 18 2.99 -13.15 9.50
CA LEU A 18 3.94 -12.06 9.59
C LEU A 18 3.99 -11.55 11.03
N ASP A 19 5.19 -11.30 11.51
CA ASP A 19 5.45 -10.61 12.77
C ASP A 19 5.65 -9.12 12.49
N LEU A 20 5.24 -8.27 13.42
CA LEU A 20 5.33 -6.83 13.28
C LEU A 20 6.47 -6.28 14.14
N ASP A 21 7.43 -5.62 13.50
CA ASP A 21 8.48 -4.82 14.14
C ASP A 21 8.16 -3.34 13.98
N ILE A 22 7.81 -2.68 15.08
CA ILE A 22 7.36 -1.28 15.09
C ILE A 22 8.56 -0.37 15.35
N LEU A 23 8.83 0.55 14.42
CA LEU A 23 9.88 1.57 14.57
C LEU A 23 9.31 2.93 14.98
N LYS A 24 8.13 3.27 14.44
CA LYS A 24 7.38 4.47 14.80
C LYS A 24 5.88 4.19 14.73
N LYS A 25 5.16 4.53 15.79
CA LYS A 25 3.69 4.42 15.88
C LYS A 25 3.10 5.69 16.47
N GLU A 26 2.00 6.13 15.88
CA GLU A 26 1.09 7.15 16.43
C GLU A 26 -0.30 6.49 16.57
N THR A 27 -1.33 7.00 15.89
CA THR A 27 -2.64 6.30 15.77
C THR A 27 -2.50 5.02 14.96
N GLU A 28 -1.64 5.06 13.94
CA GLU A 28 -1.27 3.92 13.10
C GLU A 28 0.23 3.66 13.20
N ILE A 29 0.67 2.49 12.76
CA ILE A 29 2.10 2.23 12.55
C ILE A 29 2.56 3.09 11.38
N GLU A 30 3.38 4.10 11.66
CA GLU A 30 3.93 5.05 10.69
C GLU A 30 5.11 4.43 9.93
N GLU A 31 5.98 3.75 10.67
CA GLU A 31 7.23 3.17 10.19
C GLU A 31 7.49 1.83 10.90
N GLY A 32 7.87 0.80 10.16
CA GLY A 32 8.07 -0.53 10.71
C GLY A 32 8.38 -1.58 9.66
N PHE A 33 8.39 -2.85 10.07
CA PHE A 33 8.55 -3.99 9.18
C PHE A 33 7.51 -5.06 9.50
N LEU A 34 7.01 -5.72 8.46
CA LEU A 34 6.38 -7.02 8.58
C LEU A 34 7.43 -8.07 8.22
N GLU A 35 7.73 -8.97 9.15
CA GLU A 35 8.79 -9.95 9.03
C GLU A 35 8.21 -11.36 8.97
N CYS A 36 8.62 -12.16 7.99
CA CYS A 36 8.28 -13.59 7.95
C CYS A 36 9.38 -14.42 8.59
N LYS A 37 9.12 -15.07 9.74
CA LYS A 37 10.12 -15.92 10.39
C LYS A 37 10.43 -17.22 9.63
N LYS A 38 9.55 -17.66 8.72
CA LYS A 38 9.74 -18.89 7.93
C LYS A 38 10.72 -18.70 6.77
N CYS A 39 10.51 -17.66 5.95
CA CYS A 39 11.33 -17.42 4.75
C CYS A 39 12.25 -16.19 4.86
N LEU A 40 12.27 -15.54 6.03
CA LEU A 40 13.10 -14.38 6.36
C LEU A 40 12.85 -13.15 5.47
N SER A 41 11.72 -13.11 4.73
CA SER A 41 11.33 -11.93 3.96
C SER A 41 10.87 -10.81 4.89
N CYS A 42 11.25 -9.57 4.55
CA CYS A 42 10.86 -8.36 5.29
C CYS A 42 10.18 -7.37 4.35
N PHE A 43 9.02 -6.86 4.77
CA PHE A 43 8.19 -5.91 4.03
C PHE A 43 8.14 -4.58 4.80
N PRO A 44 8.63 -3.46 4.23
CA PRO A 44 8.67 -2.20 4.95
C PRO A 44 7.28 -1.57 5.07
N ILE A 45 7.03 -0.93 6.19
CA ILE A 45 5.92 0.01 6.41
C ILE A 45 6.53 1.41 6.43
N ILE A 46 6.11 2.27 5.52
CA ILE A 46 6.61 3.66 5.40
C ILE A 46 5.42 4.59 5.20
N LYS A 47 5.34 5.67 5.98
CA LYS A 47 4.23 6.64 5.93
C LYS A 47 2.88 5.95 6.07
N LYS A 48 2.77 5.03 7.03
CA LYS A 48 1.59 4.18 7.29
C LYS A 48 1.28 3.14 6.21
N ILE A 49 2.09 3.00 5.16
CA ILE A 49 1.79 2.14 4.01
C ILE A 49 2.71 0.90 4.04
N PRO A 50 2.16 -0.31 4.24
CA PRO A 50 2.92 -1.53 4.04
C PRO A 50 3.15 -1.79 2.55
N ILE A 51 4.39 -2.14 2.21
CA ILE A 51 4.80 -2.50 0.85
C ILE A 51 5.04 -4.00 0.80
N LEU A 52 4.00 -4.74 0.47
CA LEU A 52 3.95 -6.20 0.43
C LEU A 52 4.42 -6.71 -0.95
N TRP A 53 5.71 -6.52 -1.22
CA TRP A 53 6.35 -6.97 -2.45
C TRP A 53 7.42 -8.01 -2.14
N ASP A 54 7.41 -9.15 -2.83
CA ASP A 54 8.35 -10.24 -2.51
C ASP A 54 9.83 -9.82 -2.63
N ASP A 55 10.14 -9.08 -3.69
CA ASP A 55 11.43 -8.42 -3.90
C ASP A 55 11.24 -6.90 -3.90
N PHE A 56 11.43 -6.27 -2.75
CA PHE A 56 11.36 -4.82 -2.61
C PHE A 56 12.41 -4.09 -3.46
N SER A 57 13.60 -4.68 -3.68
CA SER A 57 14.62 -4.09 -4.55
C SER A 57 14.16 -4.08 -6.01
N LYS A 58 13.48 -5.14 -6.45
CA LYS A 58 12.81 -5.18 -7.77
C LYS A 58 11.70 -4.13 -7.85
N TYR A 59 10.86 -3.98 -6.82
CA TYR A 59 9.81 -2.96 -6.78
C TYR A 59 10.32 -1.54 -7.02
N ILE A 60 11.38 -1.14 -6.29
CA ILE A 60 11.96 0.21 -6.41
C ILE A 60 12.88 0.35 -7.64
N SER A 61 13.36 -0.75 -8.25
CA SER A 61 14.19 -0.68 -9.47
C SER A 61 13.45 -0.06 -10.67
N GLU A 62 12.13 -0.18 -10.69
CA GLU A 62 11.23 0.45 -11.68
C GLU A 62 10.73 1.83 -11.22
N ARG A 63 11.12 2.26 -10.02
CA ARG A 63 10.63 3.47 -9.33
C ARG A 63 11.76 4.14 -8.54
N ILE A 64 12.91 4.39 -9.17
CA ILE A 64 14.11 4.87 -8.48
C ILE A 64 13.88 6.22 -7.79
N THR A 65 13.15 7.13 -8.44
CA THR A 65 12.77 8.43 -7.86
C THR A 65 11.90 8.24 -6.61
N LEU A 66 10.92 7.32 -6.64
CA LEU A 66 10.17 6.94 -5.45
C LEU A 66 11.10 6.37 -4.37
N GLY A 67 12.03 5.49 -4.71
CA GLY A 67 12.99 4.93 -3.75
C GLY A 67 13.79 6.02 -3.01
N GLY A 68 14.22 7.07 -3.71
CA GLY A 68 14.82 8.25 -3.10
C GLY A 68 13.87 9.01 -2.16
N LYS A 69 12.60 9.18 -2.55
CA LYS A 69 11.57 9.78 -1.69
C LYS A 69 11.32 8.93 -0.43
N LEU A 70 11.22 7.60 -0.56
CA LEU A 70 11.05 6.68 0.56
C LEU A 70 12.21 6.78 1.55
N PHE A 71 13.45 6.86 1.06
CA PHE A 71 14.63 7.10 1.90
C PHE A 71 14.53 8.42 2.66
N GLY A 72 14.07 9.48 2.02
CA GLY A 72 13.81 10.78 2.67
C GLY A 72 12.68 10.76 3.69
N PHE A 73 11.70 9.85 3.55
CA PHE A 73 10.61 9.69 4.51
C PHE A 73 10.99 8.88 5.75
N ALA A 74 11.98 7.98 5.64
CA ALA A 74 12.43 7.16 6.74
C ALA A 74 13.05 8.01 7.85
N SER A 75 12.55 7.85 9.07
CA SER A 75 13.07 8.56 10.24
C SER A 75 14.08 7.70 11.01
N HIS A 76 13.85 6.38 11.07
CA HIS A 76 14.63 5.47 11.88
C HIS A 76 15.84 4.89 11.13
N ASP A 77 16.97 4.72 11.82
CA ASP A 77 18.23 4.26 11.21
C ASP A 77 18.13 2.85 10.62
N LYS A 78 17.38 1.94 11.26
CA LYS A 78 17.11 0.59 10.73
C LYS A 78 16.44 0.66 9.35
N MET A 79 15.44 1.53 9.18
CA MET A 79 14.74 1.70 7.91
C MET A 79 15.64 2.39 6.86
N LYS A 80 16.37 3.45 7.25
CA LYS A 80 17.33 4.10 6.35
C LYS A 80 18.38 3.12 5.83
N LYS A 81 18.93 2.26 6.70
CA LYS A 81 19.88 1.21 6.31
C LYS A 81 19.26 0.20 5.35
N TYR A 82 18.05 -0.27 5.64
CA TYR A 82 17.31 -1.17 4.75
C TYR A 82 17.09 -0.56 3.36
N LEU A 83 16.57 0.67 3.30
CA LEU A 83 16.32 1.37 2.04
C LEU A 83 17.60 1.64 1.26
N LYS A 84 18.68 2.05 1.94
CA LYS A 84 20.00 2.25 1.30
C LYS A 84 20.52 0.96 0.68
N HIS A 85 20.40 -0.17 1.38
CA HIS A 85 20.81 -1.48 0.90
C HIS A 85 19.95 -1.94 -0.30
N SER A 86 18.62 -1.78 -0.22
CA SER A 86 17.74 -2.10 -1.35
C SER A 86 18.08 -1.26 -2.58
N LEU A 87 18.28 0.05 -2.42
CA LEU A 87 18.65 0.97 -3.49
C LEU A 87 20.01 0.64 -4.13
N SER A 88 21.00 0.20 -3.34
CA SER A 88 22.30 -0.22 -3.89
C SER A 88 22.21 -1.51 -4.70
N ASN A 89 21.24 -2.37 -4.40
CA ASN A 89 21.03 -3.64 -5.12
C ASN A 89 20.18 -3.48 -6.39
N CYS A 90 19.60 -2.30 -6.63
CA CYS A 90 18.80 -2.05 -7.81
C CYS A 90 19.66 -1.88 -9.06
N ARG A 91 19.38 -2.71 -10.09
CA ARG A 91 19.79 -2.38 -11.45
C ARG A 91 18.87 -1.27 -11.96
N ARG A 92 19.41 -0.05 -12.10
CA ARG A 92 18.64 1.09 -12.61
C ARG A 92 18.04 0.74 -13.98
N LYS A 93 16.72 0.76 -14.07
CA LYS A 93 16.03 0.76 -15.37
C LYS A 93 15.98 2.19 -15.91
N THR A 94 15.98 2.32 -17.23
CA THR A 94 15.92 3.60 -17.93
C THR A 94 14.54 4.25 -17.86
N ASP A 95 13.49 3.45 -17.67
CA ASP A 95 12.09 3.91 -17.59
C ASP A 95 11.61 3.90 -16.12
N ASP A 96 11.69 5.05 -15.46
CA ASP A 96 11.22 5.24 -14.08
C ASP A 96 9.72 5.58 -14.08
N ARG A 97 8.91 4.67 -13.51
CA ARG A 97 7.45 4.79 -13.46
C ARG A 97 6.94 5.82 -12.44
N SER A 98 7.81 6.34 -11.58
CA SER A 98 7.39 7.19 -10.44
C SER A 98 6.60 8.42 -10.89
N SER A 99 7.04 9.10 -11.95
CA SER A 99 6.39 10.32 -12.46
C SER A 99 5.07 10.03 -13.15
N LEU A 100 5.01 8.93 -13.92
CA LEU A 100 3.80 8.45 -14.58
C LEU A 100 2.72 8.09 -13.55
N GLU A 101 3.09 7.32 -12.52
CA GLU A 101 2.20 6.95 -11.42
C GLU A 101 1.68 8.17 -10.66
N GLU A 102 2.54 9.17 -10.41
CA GLU A 102 2.13 10.43 -9.79
C GLU A 102 1.13 11.20 -10.66
N ARG A 103 1.35 11.24 -11.99
CA ARG A 103 0.43 11.89 -12.93
C ARG A 103 -0.93 11.21 -12.96
N TRP A 104 -0.96 9.88 -13.04
CA TRP A 104 -2.21 9.12 -13.00
C TRP A 104 -2.97 9.33 -11.69
N SER A 105 -2.27 9.35 -10.56
CA SER A 105 -2.87 9.63 -9.26
C SER A 105 -3.59 10.99 -9.22
N LYS A 106 -3.01 12.02 -9.85
CA LYS A 106 -3.64 13.35 -10.01
C LYS A 106 -4.87 13.31 -10.93
N ILE A 107 -4.79 12.57 -12.05
CA ILE A 107 -5.92 12.40 -12.98
C ILE A 107 -7.10 11.72 -12.25
N TYR A 108 -6.84 10.65 -11.50
CA TYR A 108 -7.88 9.96 -10.73
C TYR A 108 -8.50 10.86 -9.66
N GLN A 109 -7.70 11.72 -9.02
CA GLN A 109 -8.21 12.68 -8.03
C GLN A 109 -9.15 13.70 -8.68
N ASN A 110 -8.80 14.21 -9.86
CA ASN A 110 -9.62 15.17 -10.58
C ASN A 110 -10.89 14.54 -11.19
N SER A 111 -10.91 13.21 -11.40
CA SER A 111 -12.03 12.51 -12.03
C SER A 111 -13.06 11.92 -11.06
N GLN A 112 -12.88 12.10 -9.74
CA GLN A 112 -13.78 11.53 -8.71
C GLN A 112 -15.26 11.91 -8.89
N LYS A 113 -15.55 13.06 -9.50
CA LYS A 113 -16.92 13.54 -9.78
C LYS A 113 -17.48 13.08 -11.13
N SER A 114 -16.79 12.18 -11.83
CA SER A 114 -17.24 11.68 -13.13
C SER A 114 -18.51 10.83 -13.01
N LYS A 115 -19.31 10.81 -14.09
CA LYS A 115 -20.50 9.95 -14.19
C LYS A 115 -20.17 8.47 -14.00
N PHE A 116 -18.96 8.06 -14.42
CA PHE A 116 -18.46 6.70 -14.23
C PHE A 116 -18.48 6.29 -12.76
N TYR A 117 -17.86 7.05 -11.85
CA TYR A 117 -17.86 6.66 -10.44
C TYR A 117 -19.25 6.71 -9.80
N SER A 118 -20.13 7.61 -10.26
CA SER A 118 -21.51 7.59 -9.78
C SER A 118 -22.23 6.30 -10.17
N MET A 119 -22.03 5.82 -11.40
CA MET A 119 -22.60 4.56 -11.86
C MET A 119 -22.06 3.38 -11.04
N ILE A 120 -20.74 3.29 -10.88
CA ILE A 120 -20.11 2.21 -10.10
C ILE A 120 -20.58 2.22 -8.65
N ARG A 121 -20.69 3.39 -8.00
CA ARG A 121 -21.22 3.47 -6.62
C ARG A 121 -22.64 2.94 -6.49
N ASN A 122 -23.52 3.24 -7.45
CA ASN A 122 -24.89 2.74 -7.42
C ASN A 122 -24.93 1.20 -7.53
N GLU A 123 -24.09 0.62 -8.39
CA GLU A 123 -23.99 -0.84 -8.50
C GLU A 123 -23.44 -1.47 -7.20
N LEU A 124 -22.42 -0.85 -6.60
CA LEU A 124 -21.82 -1.32 -5.34
C LEU A 124 -22.78 -1.18 -4.15
N ASP A 125 -23.61 -0.13 -4.11
CA ASP A 125 -24.60 0.10 -3.05
C ASP A 125 -25.72 -0.94 -3.07
N ALA A 126 -26.02 -1.51 -4.24
CA ALA A 126 -26.99 -2.59 -4.40
C ALA A 126 -26.46 -3.96 -3.94
N LEU A 127 -25.16 -4.10 -3.70
CA LEU A 127 -24.56 -5.36 -3.24
C LEU A 127 -24.86 -5.61 -1.75
N PRO A 128 -24.99 -6.88 -1.33
CA PRO A 128 -25.13 -7.20 0.08
C PRO A 128 -23.87 -6.80 0.86
N LYS A 129 -24.08 -6.33 2.09
CA LYS A 129 -22.99 -5.99 3.01
C LYS A 129 -22.15 -7.23 3.33
N SER A 130 -20.84 -7.06 3.38
CA SER A 130 -19.87 -8.11 3.67
C SER A 130 -19.07 -7.83 4.94
N GLY A 131 -18.64 -8.90 5.61
CA GLY A 131 -17.70 -8.83 6.73
C GLY A 131 -16.27 -8.48 6.28
N LEU A 132 -15.94 -8.73 5.00
CA LEU A 132 -14.62 -8.50 4.44
C LEU A 132 -14.75 -8.14 2.95
N VAL A 133 -14.11 -7.05 2.55
CA VAL A 133 -14.05 -6.56 1.16
C VAL A 133 -12.60 -6.29 0.78
N LEU A 134 -12.21 -6.75 -0.41
CA LEU A 134 -10.91 -6.47 -1.01
C LEU A 134 -11.12 -5.79 -2.37
N GLU A 135 -10.62 -4.58 -2.54
CA GLU A 135 -10.57 -3.88 -3.83
C GLU A 135 -9.17 -4.03 -4.45
N TYR A 136 -9.09 -4.73 -5.58
CA TYR A 136 -7.88 -4.83 -6.37
C TYR A 136 -7.74 -3.67 -7.35
N GLY A 137 -6.59 -3.00 -7.36
CA GLY A 137 -6.38 -1.80 -8.17
C GLY A 137 -7.18 -0.62 -7.63
N CYS A 138 -7.17 -0.41 -6.32
CA CYS A 138 -7.99 0.60 -5.65
C CYS A 138 -7.58 2.05 -5.98
N SER A 139 -6.46 2.24 -6.69
CA SER A 139 -5.95 3.55 -7.06
C SER A 139 -5.85 4.46 -5.83
N ILE A 140 -6.51 5.62 -5.86
CA ILE A 140 -6.51 6.62 -4.78
C ILE A 140 -7.55 6.33 -3.68
N GLY A 141 -8.13 5.13 -3.64
CA GLY A 141 -9.01 4.67 -2.55
C GLY A 141 -10.42 5.26 -2.55
N TYR A 142 -10.88 5.80 -3.68
CA TYR A 142 -12.20 6.43 -3.73
C TYR A 142 -13.35 5.42 -3.51
N MET A 143 -13.31 4.26 -4.19
CA MET A 143 -14.33 3.21 -4.01
C MET A 143 -14.14 2.43 -2.72
N SER A 144 -12.90 2.08 -2.35
CA SER A 144 -12.59 1.50 -1.03
C SER A 144 -13.16 2.32 0.12
N SER A 145 -13.01 3.65 0.08
CA SER A 145 -13.59 4.54 1.08
C SER A 145 -15.11 4.47 1.10
N PHE A 146 -15.76 4.51 -0.08
CA PHE A 146 -17.22 4.36 -0.18
C PHE A 146 -17.70 3.02 0.38
N LEU A 147 -17.03 1.91 0.04
CA LEU A 147 -17.36 0.58 0.53
C LEU A 147 -17.22 0.47 2.06
N ALA A 148 -16.27 1.18 2.65
CA ALA A 148 -16.06 1.19 4.09
C ALA A 148 -17.22 1.82 4.88
N ASP A 149 -18.14 2.56 4.24
CA ASP A 149 -19.34 3.09 4.91
C ASP A 149 -20.39 2.02 5.20
N ALA A 150 -20.39 0.91 4.46
CA ALA A 150 -21.41 -0.14 4.56
C ALA A 150 -20.88 -1.51 5.01
N ASN A 151 -19.57 -1.73 4.94
CA ASN A 151 -18.94 -3.04 5.16
C ASN A 151 -18.08 -3.07 6.44
N GLN A 152 -17.88 -4.25 7.03
CA GLN A 152 -17.18 -4.36 8.32
C GLN A 152 -15.68 -4.13 8.24
N ASN A 153 -14.99 -4.68 7.22
CA ASN A 153 -13.56 -4.45 6.97
C ASN A 153 -13.34 -4.31 5.46
N VAL A 154 -12.58 -3.30 5.05
CA VAL A 154 -12.26 -3.03 3.65
C VAL A 154 -10.76 -2.88 3.49
N PHE A 155 -10.22 -3.51 2.46
CA PHE A 155 -8.83 -3.41 2.09
C PHE A 155 -8.70 -2.99 0.63
N GLY A 156 -7.94 -1.92 0.38
CA GLY A 156 -7.58 -1.52 -0.98
C GLY A 156 -6.13 -1.89 -1.27
N ILE A 157 -5.87 -2.54 -2.41
CA ILE A 157 -4.50 -2.79 -2.86
C ILE A 157 -4.23 -2.20 -4.24
N ASP A 158 -3.06 -1.60 -4.38
CA ASP A 158 -2.57 -1.05 -5.65
C ASP A 158 -1.05 -1.21 -5.74
N ARG A 159 -0.50 -1.15 -6.94
CA ARG A 159 0.95 -1.23 -7.16
C ARG A 159 1.64 0.12 -6.92
N SER A 160 0.89 1.21 -7.08
CA SER A 160 1.39 2.58 -6.99
C SER A 160 1.41 3.07 -5.54
N PHE A 161 2.61 3.24 -4.97
CA PHE A 161 2.76 3.90 -3.68
C PHE A 161 2.17 5.31 -3.68
N ASN A 162 2.28 6.03 -4.81
CA ASN A 162 1.74 7.38 -4.93
C ASN A 162 0.21 7.39 -4.84
N ALA A 163 -0.46 6.41 -5.45
CA ALA A 163 -1.91 6.29 -5.38
C ALA A 163 -2.36 5.93 -3.95
N ILE A 164 -1.71 4.94 -3.33
CA ILE A 164 -1.97 4.54 -1.94
C ILE A 164 -1.68 5.67 -0.95
N SER A 165 -0.66 6.50 -1.20
CA SER A 165 -0.37 7.70 -0.40
C SER A 165 -1.49 8.74 -0.44
N ILE A 166 -2.20 8.86 -1.57
CA ILE A 166 -3.43 9.67 -1.62
C ILE A 166 -4.57 8.96 -0.88
N ALA A 167 -4.74 7.66 -1.09
CA ALA A 167 -5.79 6.86 -0.43
C ALA A 167 -5.72 6.97 1.10
N LYS A 168 -4.51 6.89 1.65
CA LYS A 168 -4.21 7.03 3.08
C LYS A 168 -4.53 8.38 3.72
N LYS A 169 -4.85 9.41 2.93
CA LYS A 169 -5.37 10.67 3.47
C LYS A 169 -6.79 10.51 4.00
N THR A 170 -7.53 9.53 3.49
CA THR A 170 -8.83 9.14 4.04
C THR A 170 -8.59 8.12 5.14
N SER A 171 -8.98 8.46 6.37
CA SER A 171 -8.84 7.58 7.53
C SER A 171 -10.21 7.09 7.97
N LYS A 172 -10.37 5.77 8.07
CA LYS A 172 -11.52 5.08 8.68
C LYS A 172 -11.00 3.86 9.42
N ASP A 173 -11.59 3.54 10.57
CA ASP A 173 -11.08 2.51 11.47
C ASP A 173 -11.16 1.08 10.90
N ASN A 174 -12.01 0.88 9.88
CA ASN A 174 -12.23 -0.39 9.20
C ASN A 174 -11.59 -0.47 7.80
N LEU A 175 -10.74 0.48 7.43
CA LEU A 175 -10.18 0.62 6.09
C LEU A 175 -8.65 0.70 6.13
N ASP A 176 -7.97 -0.18 5.40
CA ASP A 176 -6.52 -0.10 5.23
C ASP A 176 -6.11 -0.28 3.77
N TYR A 177 -4.92 0.19 3.44
CA TYR A 177 -4.39 0.20 2.10
C TYR A 177 -2.96 -0.33 2.05
N PHE A 178 -2.66 -1.11 1.01
CA PHE A 178 -1.37 -1.76 0.86
C PHE A 178 -0.82 -1.59 -0.55
N VAL A 179 0.51 -1.47 -0.65
CA VAL A 179 1.18 -1.65 -1.93
C VAL A 179 1.41 -3.13 -2.14
N ALA A 180 0.79 -3.71 -3.17
CA ALA A 180 0.90 -5.13 -3.52
C ALA A 180 0.60 -5.36 -5.01
N ASP A 181 0.95 -6.53 -5.54
CA ASP A 181 0.65 -6.95 -6.91
C ASP A 181 0.14 -8.41 -6.92
N LEU A 182 -0.95 -8.66 -7.64
CA LEU A 182 -1.62 -9.97 -7.74
C LEU A 182 -0.75 -11.03 -8.44
N LEU A 183 0.15 -10.59 -9.31
CA LEU A 183 0.96 -11.46 -10.17
C LEU A 183 2.42 -11.58 -9.71
N SER A 184 2.70 -11.18 -8.46
CA SER A 184 4.06 -11.15 -7.89
C SER A 184 4.66 -12.54 -7.70
#